data_AF-Q8YS92-F1
#
_entry.id   AF-Q8YS92-F1
#
_cell.length_a   1.000
_cell.length_b   1.000
_cell.length_c   1.000
_cell.angle_alpha   90.00
_cell.angle_beta   90.00
_cell.angle_gamma   90.00
#
_symmetry.space_group_name_H-M   'P 1'
#
loop_
_entity.id
_entity.type
_entity.pdbx_description
1 polymer ?
#
loop_
_entity_poly.entity_id
_entity_poly.type
_entity_poly.pdbx_seq_one_letter_code
_entity_poly.pdbx_strand_id
1 'polypeptide(L)'
;MVSTLDDTKRNAIAEKLADAKLLQELIIENQERFLRESTDNEISNRIRDFLEDDRKNLGIIETVIVQYGIQKEPRQTVREMVDQVRQLMQGSQLNFFEKVAQHELLKHKQVMSGLLVHKAAQKVGADVLAAIGPLNTVNFENRAHQEQLKGILEILGVRELTGQDADQGIWGRVQDAIAAFSGAVGSAVTQGSDKQDMNIQDVIRMDHNKVNILFTELQQSNDPQKIQEYFGQIYKDLTAHAEAEEEVLYPRVRSFYGEGDTQELYDEQSEMKRLLEQIKAISPSAPEFKDRVRQLADIVMDHVRQEESTLFAAIRNNLSSEQTEQWATEFKAAKSKIQQRLGGQATGAGV
;
A
#
# COMPACT_ATOMS: atom_id res chain seq x y z
N MET A 1 23.23 15.70 -5.01
CA MET A 1 23.71 14.33 -4.68
C MET A 1 23.57 13.48 -5.92
N VAL A 2 24.59 12.69 -6.29
CA VAL A 2 24.40 11.62 -7.27
C VAL A 2 23.39 10.66 -6.64
N SER A 3 22.21 10.48 -7.23
CA SER A 3 21.23 9.52 -6.70
C SER A 3 21.94 8.18 -6.55
N THR A 4 21.86 7.57 -5.39
CA THR A 4 22.54 6.30 -5.21
C THR A 4 21.90 5.22 -6.10
N LEU A 5 22.62 4.14 -6.36
CA LEU A 5 22.04 2.99 -7.07
C LEU A 5 20.81 2.44 -6.32
N ASP A 6 20.75 2.59 -5.00
CA ASP A 6 19.59 2.18 -4.21
C ASP A 6 18.42 3.17 -4.30
N ASP A 7 18.69 4.49 -4.27
CA ASP A 7 17.66 5.50 -4.58
C ASP A 7 16.99 5.22 -5.91
N THR A 8 17.77 4.83 -6.92
CA THR A 8 17.26 4.50 -8.25
C THR A 8 16.32 3.28 -8.21
N LYS A 9 16.70 2.21 -7.51
CA LYS A 9 15.85 1.02 -7.34
C LYS A 9 14.57 1.35 -6.57
N ARG A 10 14.69 2.14 -5.50
CA ARG A 10 13.56 2.53 -4.66
C ARG A 10 12.57 3.41 -5.41
N ASN A 11 13.08 4.38 -6.16
CA ASN A 11 12.27 5.20 -7.06
C ASN A 11 11.55 4.35 -8.13
N ALA A 12 12.22 3.34 -8.70
CA ALA A 12 11.59 2.46 -9.68
C ALA A 12 10.45 1.60 -9.08
N ILE A 13 10.59 1.15 -7.82
CA ILE A 13 9.50 0.48 -7.11
C ILE A 13 8.35 1.46 -6.84
N ALA A 14 8.65 2.68 -6.37
CA ALA A 14 7.62 3.70 -6.15
C ALA A 14 6.81 4.03 -7.42
N GLU A 15 7.48 4.17 -8.57
CA GLU A 15 6.80 4.35 -9.87
C GLU A 15 5.90 3.16 -10.22
N LYS A 16 6.33 1.94 -9.93
CA LYS A 16 5.51 0.74 -10.13
C LYS A 16 4.31 0.67 -9.20
N LEU A 17 4.43 1.14 -7.96
CA LEU A 17 3.31 1.25 -7.03
C LEU A 17 2.28 2.29 -7.52
N ALA A 18 2.76 3.44 -8.00
CA ALA A 18 1.91 4.47 -8.59
C ALA A 18 1.18 3.96 -9.85
N ASP A 19 1.88 3.25 -10.73
CA ASP A 19 1.25 2.58 -11.87
C ASP A 19 0.18 1.57 -11.44
N ALA A 20 0.47 0.78 -10.40
CA ALA A 20 -0.46 -0.23 -9.89
C ALA A 20 -1.72 0.42 -9.32
N LYS A 21 -1.61 1.56 -8.62
CA LYS A 21 -2.76 2.34 -8.15
C LYS A 21 -3.63 2.79 -9.32
N LEU A 22 -3.04 3.43 -10.33
CA LEU A 22 -3.79 3.92 -11.49
C LEU A 22 -4.48 2.78 -12.26
N LEU A 23 -3.82 1.63 -12.40
CA LEU A 23 -4.42 0.44 -13.02
C LEU A 23 -5.57 -0.11 -12.18
N GLN A 24 -5.46 -0.08 -10.85
CA GLN A 24 -6.51 -0.51 -9.94
C GLN A 24 -7.76 0.39 -10.04
N GLU A 25 -7.58 1.70 -10.15
CA GLU A 25 -8.66 2.66 -10.40
C GLU A 25 -9.39 2.35 -11.72
N LEU A 26 -8.64 2.11 -12.81
CA LEU A 26 -9.23 1.71 -14.09
C LEU A 26 -9.99 0.38 -14.02
N ILE A 27 -9.48 -0.60 -13.26
CA ILE A 27 -10.15 -1.89 -13.03
C ILE A 27 -11.50 -1.67 -12.36
N ILE A 28 -11.56 -0.86 -11.30
CA ILE A 28 -12.80 -0.53 -10.58
C ILE A 28 -13.79 0.19 -11.50
N GLU A 29 -13.34 1.21 -12.24
CA GLU A 29 -14.17 1.95 -13.21
C GLU A 29 -14.80 1.01 -14.26
N ASN A 30 -14.02 0.04 -14.75
CA ASN A 30 -14.48 -0.94 -15.72
C ASN A 30 -15.53 -1.88 -15.12
N GLN A 31 -15.34 -2.35 -13.89
CA GLN A 31 -16.31 -3.23 -13.23
C GLN A 31 -17.64 -2.51 -12.95
N GLU A 32 -17.59 -1.28 -12.47
CA GLU A 32 -18.79 -0.45 -12.28
C GLU A 32 -19.55 -0.25 -13.60
N ARG A 33 -18.83 -0.09 -14.71
CA ARG A 33 -19.43 -0.05 -16.05
C ARG A 33 -20.05 -1.38 -16.42
N PHE A 34 -19.35 -2.49 -16.21
CA PHE A 34 -19.88 -3.80 -16.57
C PHE A 34 -21.15 -4.16 -15.81
N LEU A 35 -21.31 -3.70 -14.57
CA LEU A 35 -22.56 -3.86 -13.82
C LEU A 35 -23.75 -3.11 -14.43
N ARG A 36 -23.51 -2.07 -15.24
CA ARG A 36 -24.55 -1.34 -15.98
C ARG A 36 -24.83 -1.94 -17.36
N GLU A 37 -23.85 -2.61 -17.95
CA GLU A 37 -23.92 -3.15 -19.32
C GLU A 37 -24.32 -4.63 -19.36
N SER A 38 -23.98 -5.41 -18.33
CA SER A 38 -24.27 -6.84 -18.26
C SER A 38 -25.76 -7.12 -18.09
N THR A 39 -26.29 -7.99 -18.94
CA THR A 39 -27.67 -8.51 -18.83
C THR A 39 -27.73 -9.88 -18.14
N ASP A 40 -26.58 -10.48 -17.83
CA ASP A 40 -26.48 -11.77 -17.14
C ASP A 40 -26.35 -11.54 -15.63
N ASN A 41 -27.33 -12.04 -14.87
CA ASN A 41 -27.39 -11.86 -13.42
C ASN A 41 -26.22 -12.52 -12.69
N GLU A 42 -25.76 -13.67 -13.18
CA GLU A 42 -24.72 -14.44 -12.53
C GLU A 42 -23.33 -13.82 -12.77
N ILE A 43 -23.05 -13.40 -14.00
CA ILE A 43 -21.87 -12.61 -14.32
C ILE A 43 -21.89 -11.29 -13.51
N SER A 44 -23.04 -10.63 -13.44
CA SER A 44 -23.19 -9.41 -12.62
C SER A 44 -22.95 -9.64 -11.13
N ASN A 45 -23.35 -10.80 -10.59
CA ASN A 45 -23.03 -11.16 -9.21
C ASN A 45 -21.52 -11.29 -9.00
N ARG A 46 -20.80 -11.95 -9.91
CA ARG A 46 -19.33 -12.09 -9.83
C ARG A 46 -18.61 -10.76 -9.95
N ILE A 47 -19.05 -9.90 -10.86
CA ILE A 47 -18.47 -8.57 -11.00
C ILE A 47 -18.70 -7.73 -9.74
N ARG A 48 -19.83 -7.91 -9.03
CA ARG A 48 -20.06 -7.26 -7.73
C ARG A 48 -19.07 -7.76 -6.68
N ASP A 49 -18.81 -9.07 -6.62
CA ASP A 49 -17.81 -9.65 -5.71
C ASP A 49 -16.41 -9.08 -6.01
N PHE A 50 -16.01 -9.05 -7.29
CA PHE A 50 -14.72 -8.46 -7.71
C PHE A 50 -14.61 -7.00 -7.32
N LEU A 51 -15.67 -6.22 -7.57
CA LEU A 51 -15.69 -4.80 -7.28
C LEU A 51 -15.54 -4.52 -5.77
N GLU A 52 -16.12 -5.35 -4.91
CA GLU A 52 -15.94 -5.22 -3.46
C GLU A 52 -14.49 -5.45 -3.06
N ASP A 53 -13.91 -6.58 -3.48
CA ASP A 53 -12.51 -6.93 -3.20
C ASP A 53 -11.55 -5.87 -3.80
N ASP A 54 -11.81 -5.41 -5.02
CA ASP A 54 -10.95 -4.45 -5.72
C ASP A 54 -10.95 -3.05 -5.13
N ARG A 55 -12.07 -2.62 -4.54
CA ARG A 55 -12.13 -1.38 -3.76
C ARG A 55 -11.26 -1.46 -2.50
N LYS A 56 -11.29 -2.59 -1.80
CA LYS A 56 -10.41 -2.83 -0.64
C LYS A 56 -8.94 -2.89 -1.07
N ASN A 57 -8.67 -3.56 -2.19
CA ASN A 57 -7.33 -3.62 -2.76
C ASN A 57 -6.77 -2.24 -3.11
N LEU A 58 -7.59 -1.31 -3.60
CA LEU A 58 -7.16 0.07 -3.82
C LEU A 58 -6.68 0.72 -2.51
N GLY A 59 -7.46 0.59 -1.43
CA GLY A 59 -7.08 1.08 -0.11
C GLY A 59 -5.78 0.46 0.44
N ILE A 60 -5.55 -0.83 0.18
CA ILE A 60 -4.29 -1.51 0.50
C ILE A 60 -3.13 -0.95 -0.32
N ILE A 61 -3.29 -0.77 -1.64
CA ILE A 61 -2.25 -0.21 -2.52
C ILE A 61 -1.87 1.21 -2.07
N GLU A 62 -2.85 2.05 -1.76
CA GLU A 62 -2.62 3.40 -1.24
C GLU A 62 -1.87 3.38 0.09
N THR A 63 -2.27 2.47 0.99
CA THR A 63 -1.57 2.29 2.26
C THR A 63 -0.12 1.89 2.02
N VAL A 64 0.14 0.94 1.12
CA VAL A 64 1.50 0.53 0.74
C VAL A 64 2.30 1.69 0.13
N ILE A 65 1.71 2.52 -0.73
CA ILE A 65 2.40 3.70 -1.29
C ILE A 65 2.85 4.66 -0.17
N VAL A 66 1.97 4.95 0.79
CA VAL A 66 2.29 5.80 1.93
C VAL A 66 3.34 5.16 2.83
N GLN A 67 3.21 3.87 3.09
CA GLN A 67 4.15 3.09 3.92
C GLN A 67 5.51 2.93 3.26
N TYR A 68 5.55 2.88 1.92
CA TYR A 68 6.79 2.87 1.16
C TYR A 68 7.58 4.17 1.38
N GLY A 69 6.87 5.30 1.46
CA GLY A 69 7.43 6.60 1.86
C GLY A 69 8.06 7.41 0.73
N ILE A 70 8.03 6.90 -0.50
CA ILE A 70 8.51 7.60 -1.69
C ILE A 70 7.31 7.81 -2.62
N GLN A 71 6.88 9.06 -2.74
CA GLN A 71 5.74 9.45 -3.57
C GLN A 71 6.20 9.68 -5.01
N LYS A 72 5.57 8.99 -5.95
CA LYS A 72 5.81 9.11 -7.40
C LYS A 72 4.49 9.17 -8.15
N GLU A 73 4.54 9.83 -9.29
CA GLU A 73 3.45 9.80 -10.25
C GLU A 73 3.54 8.54 -11.13
N PRO A 74 2.39 8.04 -11.64
CA PRO A 74 2.39 6.98 -12.64
C PRO A 74 3.25 7.36 -13.85
N ARG A 75 3.77 6.37 -14.56
CA ARG A 75 4.56 6.65 -15.77
C ARG A 75 3.65 7.17 -16.88
N GLN A 76 4.16 8.10 -17.69
CA GLN A 76 3.40 8.73 -18.78
C GLN A 76 2.79 7.70 -19.74
N THR A 77 3.56 6.68 -20.11
CA THR A 77 3.09 5.59 -20.98
C THR A 77 1.97 4.76 -20.36
N VAL A 78 1.92 4.66 -19.02
CA VAL A 78 0.84 3.96 -18.32
C VAL A 78 -0.41 4.82 -18.29
N ARG A 79 -0.29 6.14 -18.06
CA ARG A 79 -1.42 7.08 -18.20
C ARG A 79 -2.04 7.04 -19.58
N GLU A 80 -1.22 7.11 -20.63
CA GLU A 80 -1.68 7.04 -22.02
C GLU A 80 -2.41 5.74 -22.32
N MET A 81 -1.86 4.60 -21.86
CA MET A 81 -2.52 3.30 -22.00
C MET A 81 -3.86 3.27 -21.26
N VAL A 82 -3.92 3.81 -20.04
CA VAL A 82 -5.14 3.88 -19.23
C VAL A 82 -6.21 4.72 -19.93
N ASP A 83 -5.84 5.88 -20.47
CA ASP A 83 -6.76 6.75 -21.19
C ASP A 83 -7.31 6.08 -22.46
N GLN A 84 -6.45 5.40 -23.23
CA GLN A 84 -6.87 4.63 -24.41
C GLN A 84 -7.85 3.51 -24.03
N VAL A 85 -7.56 2.74 -22.99
CA VAL A 85 -8.47 1.68 -22.54
C VAL A 85 -9.78 2.26 -22.02
N ARG A 86 -9.73 3.36 -21.28
CA ARG A 86 -10.93 4.06 -20.80
C ARG A 86 -11.83 4.50 -21.97
N GLN A 87 -11.25 5.02 -23.05
CA GLN A 87 -11.99 5.36 -24.27
C GLN A 87 -12.62 4.13 -24.93
N LEU A 88 -11.88 3.03 -25.07
CA LEU A 88 -12.40 1.78 -25.63
C LEU A 88 -13.57 1.22 -24.82
N MET A 89 -13.46 1.27 -23.49
CA MET A 89 -14.50 0.78 -22.57
C MET A 89 -15.76 1.67 -22.60
N GLN A 90 -15.59 2.97 -22.80
CA GLN A 90 -16.68 3.94 -22.93
C GLN A 90 -17.36 3.92 -24.30
N GLY A 91 -16.60 3.60 -25.34
CA GLY A 91 -17.08 3.56 -26.71
C GLY A 91 -17.94 2.35 -27.03
N SER A 92 -18.42 2.35 -28.27
CA SER A 92 -19.15 1.22 -28.89
C SER A 92 -18.26 0.40 -29.83
N GLN A 93 -16.93 0.62 -29.78
CA GLN A 93 -15.97 -0.08 -30.64
C GLN A 93 -15.79 -1.54 -30.23
N LEU A 94 -15.98 -1.84 -28.95
CA LEU A 94 -15.92 -3.17 -28.38
C LEU A 94 -17.31 -3.59 -27.91
N ASN A 95 -17.72 -4.81 -28.24
CA ASN A 95 -18.88 -5.43 -27.60
C ASN A 95 -18.55 -5.80 -26.13
N PHE A 96 -19.55 -6.23 -25.37
CA PHE A 96 -19.35 -6.54 -23.94
C PHE A 96 -18.32 -7.66 -23.71
N PHE A 97 -18.34 -8.72 -24.52
CA PHE A 97 -17.36 -9.81 -24.47
C PHE A 97 -15.92 -9.29 -24.67
N GLU A 98 -15.70 -8.47 -25.69
CA GLU A 98 -14.39 -7.88 -25.99
C GLU A 98 -13.92 -6.93 -24.88
N LYS A 99 -14.83 -6.16 -24.26
CA LYS A 99 -14.49 -5.32 -23.10
C LYS A 99 -14.05 -6.15 -21.90
N VAL A 100 -14.76 -7.25 -21.59
CA VAL A 100 -14.35 -8.17 -20.51
C VAL A 100 -13.00 -8.80 -20.84
N ALA A 101 -12.70 -9.09 -22.11
CA ALA A 101 -11.42 -9.66 -22.53
C ALA A 101 -10.27 -8.66 -22.30
N GLN A 102 -10.48 -7.39 -22.64
CA GLN A 102 -9.52 -6.32 -22.32
C GLN A 102 -9.33 -6.16 -20.80
N HIS A 103 -10.40 -6.29 -20.01
CA HIS A 103 -10.32 -6.22 -18.55
C HIS A 103 -9.52 -7.39 -17.94
N GLU A 104 -9.68 -8.59 -18.48
CA GLU A 104 -8.87 -9.75 -18.06
C GLU A 104 -7.38 -9.52 -18.31
N LEU A 105 -7.01 -8.93 -19.45
CA LEU A 105 -5.62 -8.55 -19.73
C LEU A 105 -5.08 -7.50 -18.74
N LEU A 106 -5.90 -6.53 -18.32
CA LEU A 106 -5.52 -5.57 -17.29
C LEU A 106 -5.27 -6.26 -15.95
N LYS A 107 -6.14 -7.19 -15.55
CA LYS A 107 -5.98 -7.99 -14.34
C LYS A 107 -4.72 -8.84 -14.38
N HIS A 108 -4.42 -9.49 -15.51
CA HIS A 108 -3.17 -10.22 -15.70
C HIS A 108 -1.94 -9.30 -15.54
N LYS A 109 -1.96 -8.11 -16.14
CA LYS A 109 -0.90 -7.11 -15.97
C LYS A 109 -0.70 -6.72 -14.51
N GLN A 110 -1.79 -6.54 -13.75
CA GLN A 110 -1.74 -6.22 -12.34
C GLN A 110 -1.10 -7.35 -11.51
N VAL A 111 -1.47 -8.61 -11.77
CA VAL A 111 -0.84 -9.80 -11.15
C VAL A 111 0.67 -9.82 -11.41
N MET A 112 1.08 -9.61 -12.65
CA MET A 112 2.50 -9.63 -13.02
C MET A 112 3.27 -8.46 -12.39
N SER A 113 2.68 -7.26 -12.38
CA SER A 113 3.27 -6.09 -11.73
C SER A 113 3.51 -6.35 -10.24
N GLY A 114 2.51 -6.87 -9.54
CA GLY A 114 2.60 -7.17 -8.12
C GLY A 114 3.66 -8.25 -7.78
N LEU A 115 3.76 -9.30 -8.60
CA LEU A 115 4.84 -10.29 -8.47
C LEU A 115 6.23 -9.66 -8.66
N LEU A 116 6.39 -8.80 -9.65
CA LEU A 116 7.66 -8.12 -9.92
C LEU A 116 8.05 -7.17 -8.80
N VAL A 117 7.11 -6.39 -8.26
CA VAL A 117 7.32 -5.52 -7.10
C VAL A 117 7.77 -6.35 -5.89
N HIS A 118 7.11 -7.48 -5.60
CA HIS A 118 7.52 -8.37 -4.53
C HIS A 118 8.94 -8.91 -4.72
N LYS A 119 9.28 -9.39 -5.92
CA LYS A 119 10.63 -9.91 -6.23
C LYS A 119 11.70 -8.82 -6.21
N ALA A 120 11.39 -7.60 -6.64
CA ALA A 120 12.29 -6.47 -6.55
C ALA A 120 12.54 -6.08 -5.09
N ALA A 121 11.48 -6.01 -4.26
CA ALA A 121 11.57 -5.70 -2.85
C ALA A 121 12.49 -6.66 -2.08
N GLN A 122 12.40 -7.97 -2.37
CA GLN A 122 13.32 -8.99 -1.82
C GLN A 122 14.80 -8.72 -2.11
N LYS A 123 15.12 -7.91 -3.12
CA LYS A 123 16.49 -7.55 -3.50
C LYS A 123 16.93 -6.16 -3.03
N VAL A 124 16.00 -5.29 -2.67
CA VAL A 124 16.31 -3.92 -2.23
C VAL A 124 16.64 -3.90 -0.74
N GLY A 125 15.73 -4.38 0.12
CA GLY A 125 15.93 -4.34 1.55
C GLY A 125 14.75 -4.91 2.34
N ALA A 126 15.02 -5.31 3.58
CA ALA A 126 14.01 -5.84 4.48
C ALA A 126 12.92 -4.80 4.82
N ASP A 127 13.30 -3.52 4.92
CA ASP A 127 12.40 -2.39 5.13
C ASP A 127 11.40 -2.23 3.99
N VAL A 128 11.87 -2.39 2.74
CA VAL A 128 11.03 -2.35 1.55
C VAL A 128 10.10 -3.55 1.50
N LEU A 129 10.60 -4.75 1.80
CA LEU A 129 9.79 -5.96 1.85
C LEU A 129 8.67 -5.87 2.91
N ALA A 130 8.97 -5.28 4.07
CA ALA A 130 7.98 -5.02 5.11
C ALA A 130 6.93 -4.01 4.65
N ALA A 131 7.35 -2.88 4.05
CA ALA A 131 6.43 -1.83 3.58
C ALA A 131 5.43 -2.32 2.52
N ILE A 132 5.85 -3.23 1.63
CA ILE A 132 4.98 -3.78 0.59
C ILE A 132 4.24 -5.06 1.00
N GLY A 133 4.45 -5.56 2.22
CA GLY A 133 3.86 -6.81 2.72
C GLY A 133 2.35 -6.96 2.45
N PRO A 134 1.53 -5.91 2.69
CA PRO A 134 0.09 -5.95 2.40
C PRO A 134 -0.28 -6.21 0.93
N LEU A 135 0.61 -5.92 -0.04
CA LEU A 135 0.33 -6.25 -1.46
C LEU A 135 0.19 -7.74 -1.71
N ASN A 136 0.62 -8.61 -0.79
CA ASN A 136 0.42 -10.05 -0.96
C ASN A 136 -1.07 -10.42 -1.03
N THR A 137 -1.93 -9.73 -0.28
CA THR A 137 -3.40 -9.88 -0.36
C THR A 137 -3.90 -9.48 -1.75
N VAL A 138 -3.52 -8.28 -2.20
CA VAL A 138 -3.85 -7.76 -3.54
C VAL A 138 -3.40 -8.70 -4.66
N ASN A 139 -2.20 -9.27 -4.53
CA ASN A 139 -1.63 -10.20 -5.51
C ASN A 139 -2.39 -11.52 -5.57
N PHE A 140 -2.84 -12.00 -4.42
CA PHE A 140 -3.61 -13.24 -4.32
C PHE A 140 -5.01 -13.06 -4.92
N GLU A 141 -5.73 -12.01 -4.54
CA GLU A 141 -7.07 -11.72 -5.03
C GLU A 141 -7.07 -11.46 -6.54
N ASN A 142 -6.09 -10.70 -7.05
CA ASN A 142 -5.96 -10.51 -8.50
C ASN A 142 -5.77 -11.82 -9.27
N ARG A 143 -5.06 -12.82 -8.70
CA ARG A 143 -4.95 -14.15 -9.32
C ARG A 143 -6.26 -14.92 -9.30
N ALA A 144 -6.98 -14.86 -8.18
CA ALA A 144 -8.28 -15.51 -8.05
C ALA A 144 -9.30 -14.90 -9.04
N HIS A 145 -9.37 -13.57 -9.13
CA HIS A 145 -10.23 -12.86 -10.08
C HIS A 145 -9.85 -13.19 -11.53
N GLN A 146 -8.56 -13.28 -11.85
CA GLN A 146 -8.10 -13.60 -13.20
C GLN A 146 -8.57 -14.99 -13.66
N GLU A 147 -8.56 -15.98 -12.78
CA GLU A 147 -9.08 -17.32 -13.12
C GLU A 147 -10.59 -17.30 -13.35
N GLN A 148 -11.34 -16.58 -12.50
CA GLN A 148 -12.79 -16.47 -12.66
C GLN A 148 -13.17 -15.69 -13.93
N LEU A 149 -12.41 -14.65 -14.29
CA LEU A 149 -12.60 -13.89 -15.53
C LEU A 149 -12.42 -14.76 -16.79
N LYS A 150 -11.50 -15.73 -16.80
CA LYS A 150 -11.39 -16.69 -17.92
C LYS A 150 -12.68 -17.49 -18.10
N GLY A 151 -13.28 -17.94 -17.00
CA GLY A 151 -14.54 -18.67 -17.06
C GLY A 151 -15.70 -17.80 -17.55
N ILE A 152 -15.77 -16.53 -17.10
CA ILE A 152 -16.73 -15.55 -17.63
C ILE A 152 -16.53 -15.34 -19.14
N LEU A 153 -15.27 -15.20 -19.58
CA LEU A 153 -14.94 -15.03 -20.99
C LEU A 153 -15.33 -16.24 -21.84
N GLU A 154 -15.20 -17.45 -21.32
CA GLU A 154 -15.63 -18.64 -22.03
C GLU A 154 -17.13 -18.58 -22.31
N ILE A 155 -17.95 -18.22 -21.32
CA ILE A 155 -19.41 -18.14 -21.45
C ILE A 155 -19.82 -17.02 -22.41
N LEU A 156 -19.28 -15.82 -22.20
CA LEU A 156 -19.55 -14.69 -23.08
C LEU A 156 -19.09 -14.98 -24.51
N GLY A 157 -17.94 -15.62 -24.68
CA GLY A 157 -17.39 -15.98 -25.97
C GLY A 157 -18.23 -17.02 -26.71
N VAL A 158 -18.69 -18.09 -26.03
CA VAL A 158 -19.60 -19.07 -26.66
C VAL A 158 -20.89 -18.40 -27.11
N ARG A 159 -21.49 -17.57 -26.25
CA ARG A 159 -22.71 -16.82 -26.60
C ARG A 159 -22.50 -15.89 -27.78
N GLU A 160 -21.41 -15.13 -27.79
CA GLU A 160 -21.12 -14.19 -28.88
C GLU A 160 -20.87 -14.92 -30.20
N LEU A 161 -20.15 -16.04 -30.19
CA LEU A 161 -19.76 -16.76 -31.40
C LEU A 161 -20.86 -17.67 -31.96
N THR A 162 -21.75 -18.18 -31.11
CA THR A 162 -22.74 -19.21 -31.49
C THR A 162 -24.19 -18.80 -31.28
N GLY A 163 -24.43 -17.73 -30.50
CA GLY A 163 -25.77 -17.35 -30.03
C GLY A 163 -26.36 -18.31 -28.98
N GLN A 164 -25.57 -19.24 -28.45
CA GLN A 164 -26.01 -20.26 -27.50
C GLN A 164 -25.28 -20.13 -26.16
N ASP A 165 -25.93 -20.56 -25.08
CA ASP A 165 -25.28 -20.67 -23.79
C ASP A 165 -24.18 -21.74 -23.80
N ALA A 166 -23.09 -21.46 -23.10
CA ALA A 166 -22.09 -22.46 -22.77
C ALA A 166 -22.71 -23.61 -21.97
N ASP A 167 -22.26 -24.84 -22.22
CA ASP A 167 -22.71 -26.02 -21.48
C ASP A 167 -22.58 -25.80 -19.95
N GLN A 168 -23.52 -26.31 -19.16
CA GLN A 168 -23.53 -26.15 -17.69
C GLN A 168 -22.22 -26.62 -17.02
N GLY A 169 -21.51 -27.59 -17.62
CA GLY A 169 -20.20 -28.04 -17.13
C GLY A 169 -19.12 -26.94 -17.15
N ILE A 170 -19.28 -25.92 -18.01
CA ILE A 170 -18.40 -24.76 -18.09
C ILE A 170 -18.60 -23.87 -16.86
N TRP A 171 -19.84 -23.68 -16.44
CA TRP A 171 -20.14 -22.95 -15.20
C TRP A 171 -19.63 -23.70 -13.96
N GLY A 172 -19.68 -25.03 -13.97
CA GLY A 172 -19.05 -25.87 -12.95
C GLY A 172 -17.55 -25.58 -12.77
N ARG A 173 -16.80 -25.35 -13.88
CA ARG A 173 -15.38 -24.97 -13.79
C ARG A 173 -15.14 -23.61 -13.15
N VAL A 174 -16.02 -22.63 -13.40
CA VAL A 174 -15.98 -21.33 -12.70
C VAL A 174 -16.13 -21.56 -11.19
N GLN A 175 -17.09 -22.40 -10.79
CA GLN A 175 -17.33 -22.75 -9.39
C GLN A 175 -16.17 -23.54 -8.75
N ASP A 176 -15.56 -24.47 -9.48
CA ASP A 176 -14.41 -25.25 -9.00
C ASP A 176 -13.18 -24.36 -8.77
N ALA A 177 -12.90 -23.43 -9.69
CA ALA A 177 -11.86 -22.43 -9.50
C ALA A 177 -12.13 -21.60 -8.24
N ILE A 178 -13.38 -21.18 -8.01
CA ILE A 178 -13.77 -20.46 -6.78
C ILE A 178 -13.52 -21.31 -5.54
N ALA A 179 -13.92 -22.58 -5.52
CA ALA A 179 -13.73 -23.47 -4.39
C ALA A 179 -12.24 -23.70 -4.09
N ALA A 180 -11.42 -23.87 -5.13
CA ALA A 180 -9.98 -24.01 -5.00
C ALA A 180 -9.34 -22.76 -4.37
N PHE A 181 -9.71 -21.56 -4.83
CA PHE A 181 -9.16 -20.31 -4.30
C PHE A 181 -9.69 -19.98 -2.89
N SER A 182 -10.98 -20.21 -2.62
CA SER A 182 -11.58 -19.99 -1.31
C SER A 182 -11.01 -20.96 -0.27
N GLY A 183 -10.85 -22.25 -0.63
CA GLY A 183 -10.37 -23.30 0.26
C GLY A 183 -8.86 -23.28 0.51
N ALA A 184 -8.06 -22.87 -0.48
CA ALA A 184 -6.61 -22.90 -0.34
C ALA A 184 -6.03 -21.81 0.59
N VAL A 185 -6.71 -20.65 0.76
CA VAL A 185 -6.08 -19.50 1.43
C VAL A 185 -7.03 -18.68 2.32
N GLY A 186 -8.35 -18.91 2.26
CA GLY A 186 -9.33 -18.23 3.11
C GLY A 186 -9.07 -18.36 4.63
N SER A 187 -8.23 -19.31 5.05
CA SER A 187 -7.86 -19.50 6.46
C SER A 187 -6.52 -18.87 6.86
N ALA A 188 -5.53 -18.76 5.98
CA ALA A 188 -4.16 -18.44 6.41
C ALA A 188 -3.75 -16.97 6.21
N VAL A 189 -4.23 -16.32 5.14
CA VAL A 189 -3.88 -14.91 4.86
C VAL A 189 -5.02 -13.98 5.24
N THR A 190 -6.28 -14.40 5.08
CA THR A 190 -7.45 -13.56 5.33
C THR A 190 -8.01 -13.63 6.75
N GLN A 191 -7.58 -14.56 7.63
CA GLN A 191 -8.01 -14.51 9.03
C GLN A 191 -7.21 -13.51 9.88
N GLY A 192 -6.00 -13.14 9.47
CA GLY A 192 -5.20 -12.14 10.20
C GLY A 192 -5.69 -10.71 9.98
N SER A 193 -6.33 -10.46 8.84
CA SER A 193 -7.00 -9.21 8.53
C SER A 193 -8.45 -9.56 8.21
N ASP A 194 -9.34 -9.48 9.20
CA ASP A 194 -10.75 -9.28 8.90
C ASP A 194 -10.84 -8.27 7.75
N LYS A 195 -11.75 -8.49 6.80
CA LYS A 195 -12.01 -7.67 5.61
C LYS A 195 -12.32 -6.18 5.89
N GLN A 196 -12.02 -5.68 7.09
CA GLN A 196 -11.99 -4.29 7.53
C GLN A 196 -10.83 -3.56 6.86
N ASP A 197 -11.09 -2.31 6.48
CA ASP A 197 -10.02 -1.43 6.05
C ASP A 197 -8.99 -1.29 7.18
N MET A 198 -7.71 -1.09 6.82
CA MET A 198 -6.67 -0.96 7.84
C MET A 198 -6.99 0.22 8.76
N ASN A 199 -7.07 -0.05 10.05
CA ASN A 199 -7.34 0.97 11.06
C ASN A 199 -6.07 1.76 11.41
N ILE A 200 -6.23 2.84 12.17
CA ILE A 200 -5.13 3.74 12.51
C ILE A 200 -3.99 3.01 13.25
N GLN A 201 -4.32 2.10 14.16
CA GLN A 201 -3.31 1.34 14.90
C GLN A 201 -2.51 0.40 13.99
N ASP A 202 -3.14 -0.17 12.97
CA ASP A 202 -2.45 -1.03 12.00
C ASP A 202 -1.49 -0.23 11.13
N VAL A 203 -1.90 0.95 10.66
CA VAL A 203 -1.05 1.84 9.85
C VAL A 203 0.15 2.35 10.66
N ILE A 204 -0.05 2.72 11.92
CA ILE A 204 1.03 3.18 12.83
C ILE A 204 1.99 2.02 13.14
N ARG A 205 1.47 0.81 13.45
CA ARG A 205 2.31 -0.37 13.70
C ARG A 205 3.18 -0.75 12.49
N MET A 206 2.69 -0.51 11.27
CA MET A 206 3.51 -0.70 10.07
C MET A 206 4.72 0.25 10.05
N ASP A 207 4.53 1.52 10.46
CA ASP A 207 5.63 2.49 10.57
C ASP A 207 6.65 2.03 11.60
N HIS A 208 6.18 1.63 12.78
CA HIS A 208 7.01 1.15 13.88
C HIS A 208 7.85 -0.05 13.46
N ASN A 209 7.22 -1.04 12.82
CA ASN A 209 7.93 -2.21 12.32
C ASN A 209 8.96 -1.84 11.25
N LYS A 210 8.61 -0.96 10.31
CA LYS A 210 9.53 -0.52 9.26
C LYS A 210 10.75 0.21 9.84
N VAL A 211 10.56 1.13 10.78
CA VAL A 211 11.68 1.88 11.36
C VAL A 211 12.57 1.00 12.24
N ASN A 212 12.00 0.04 12.98
CA ASN A 212 12.77 -0.94 13.75
C ASN A 212 13.68 -1.80 12.84
N ILE A 213 13.15 -2.23 11.69
CA ILE A 213 13.95 -2.93 10.67
C ILE A 213 15.06 -2.03 10.15
N LEU A 214 14.77 -0.77 9.82
CA LEU A 214 15.77 0.18 9.34
C LEU A 214 16.89 0.44 10.36
N PHE A 215 16.56 0.60 11.65
CA PHE A 215 17.57 0.74 12.71
C PHE A 215 18.48 -0.50 12.78
N THR A 216 17.88 -1.69 12.72
CA THR A 216 18.61 -2.96 12.75
C THR A 216 19.56 -3.08 11.56
N GLU A 217 19.06 -2.84 10.34
CA GLU A 217 19.84 -2.88 9.11
C GLU A 217 20.99 -1.86 9.10
N LEU A 218 20.74 -0.65 9.62
CA LEU A 218 21.77 0.39 9.76
C LEU A 218 22.88 -0.03 10.71
N GLN A 219 22.53 -0.55 11.89
CA GLN A 219 23.51 -0.97 12.89
C GLN A 219 24.37 -2.14 12.38
N GLN A 220 23.79 -3.06 11.61
CA GLN A 220 24.48 -4.21 11.04
C GLN A 220 25.33 -3.89 9.79
N SER A 221 25.02 -2.82 9.07
CA SER A 221 25.77 -2.44 7.86
C SER A 221 27.14 -1.86 8.18
N ASN A 222 28.18 -2.24 7.44
CA ASN A 222 29.50 -1.58 7.48
C ASN A 222 29.77 -0.71 6.24
N ASP A 223 28.80 -0.63 5.32
CA ASP A 223 28.88 0.17 4.10
C ASP A 223 28.36 1.60 4.40
N PRO A 224 29.23 2.63 4.37
CA PRO A 224 28.82 4.01 4.67
C PRO A 224 27.69 4.51 3.79
N GLN A 225 27.61 4.06 2.53
CA GLN A 225 26.57 4.48 1.61
C GLN A 225 25.21 3.91 2.04
N LYS A 226 25.15 2.62 2.36
CA LYS A 226 23.92 2.00 2.89
C LYS A 226 23.50 2.59 4.24
N ILE A 227 24.47 2.86 5.13
CA ILE A 227 24.19 3.52 6.40
C ILE A 227 23.52 4.88 6.16
N GLN A 228 24.04 5.66 5.21
CA GLN A 228 23.46 6.95 4.84
C GLN A 228 22.05 6.80 4.26
N GLU A 229 21.83 5.81 3.40
CA GLU A 229 20.53 5.52 2.80
C GLU A 229 19.50 5.13 3.86
N TYR A 230 19.84 4.18 4.74
CA TYR A 230 18.97 3.77 5.84
C TYR A 230 18.66 4.92 6.79
N PHE A 231 19.66 5.72 7.18
CA PHE A 231 19.41 6.90 8.02
C PHE A 231 18.53 7.93 7.31
N GLY A 232 18.76 8.16 6.01
CA GLY A 232 17.93 9.04 5.20
C GLY A 232 16.47 8.58 5.15
N GLN A 233 16.23 7.27 5.11
CA GLN A 233 14.89 6.70 5.17
C GLN A 233 14.28 6.81 6.59
N ILE A 234 15.03 6.49 7.65
CA ILE A 234 14.61 6.66 9.05
C ILE A 234 14.20 8.11 9.30
N TYR A 235 15.03 9.07 8.87
CA TYR A 235 14.77 10.49 9.01
C TYR A 235 13.44 10.89 8.36
N LYS A 236 13.21 10.46 7.12
CA LYS A 236 11.96 10.77 6.40
C LYS A 236 10.75 10.10 7.05
N ASP A 237 10.86 8.82 7.39
CA ASP A 237 9.77 8.04 7.95
C ASP A 237 9.36 8.56 9.33
N LEU A 238 10.30 8.78 10.24
CA LEU A 238 10.02 9.32 11.58
C LEU A 238 9.49 10.76 11.53
N THR A 239 10.04 11.60 10.64
CA THR A 239 9.53 12.97 10.50
C THR A 239 8.10 12.98 9.99
N ALA A 240 7.79 12.19 8.96
CA ALA A 240 6.44 12.11 8.41
C ALA A 240 5.44 11.49 9.38
N HIS A 241 5.86 10.47 10.11
CA HIS A 241 5.06 9.81 11.14
C HIS A 241 4.72 10.79 12.27
N ALA A 242 5.73 11.37 12.94
CA ALA A 242 5.52 12.24 14.08
C ALA A 242 4.66 13.46 13.73
N GLU A 243 4.95 14.14 12.62
CA GLU A 243 4.13 15.27 12.18
C GLU A 243 2.67 14.87 11.86
N ALA A 244 2.44 13.67 11.33
CA ALA A 244 1.08 13.19 11.07
C ALA A 244 0.33 12.83 12.35
N GLU A 245 1.00 12.31 13.37
CA GLU A 245 0.38 12.05 14.69
C GLU A 245 0.03 13.35 15.40
N GLU A 246 0.95 14.33 15.39
CA GLU A 246 0.72 15.67 15.92
C GLU A 246 -0.45 16.38 15.21
N GLU A 247 -0.62 16.18 13.90
CA GLU A 247 -1.71 16.77 13.11
C GLU A 247 -3.05 16.06 13.32
N VAL A 248 -3.05 14.72 13.30
CA VAL A 248 -4.27 13.92 13.16
C VAL A 248 -4.67 13.21 14.47
N LEU A 249 -3.69 12.67 15.20
CA LEU A 249 -3.94 11.72 16.29
C LEU A 249 -4.01 12.42 17.64
N TYR A 250 -2.92 13.08 18.04
CA TYR A 250 -2.74 13.62 19.37
C TYR A 250 -3.81 14.65 19.78
N PRO A 251 -4.26 15.58 18.92
CA PRO A 251 -5.34 16.49 19.28
C PRO A 251 -6.66 15.78 19.63
N ARG A 252 -6.91 14.60 19.04
CA ARG A 252 -8.19 13.89 19.15
C ARG A 252 -8.21 12.88 20.27
N VAL A 253 -7.09 12.20 20.51
CA VAL A 253 -6.96 11.25 21.63
C VAL A 253 -6.91 11.98 22.97
N ARG A 254 -6.47 13.24 23.00
CA ARG A 254 -6.28 14.06 24.20
C ARG A 254 -7.46 14.01 25.19
N SER A 255 -8.70 14.00 24.70
CA SER A 255 -9.89 13.99 25.55
C SER A 255 -10.13 12.69 26.30
N PHE A 256 -9.60 11.56 25.83
CA PHE A 256 -9.84 10.22 26.43
C PHE A 256 -8.56 9.47 26.81
N TYR A 257 -7.41 9.81 26.22
CA TYR A 257 -6.10 9.29 26.60
C TYR A 257 -5.52 10.06 27.80
N GLY A 258 -5.79 11.38 27.89
CA GLY A 258 -5.39 12.23 29.00
C GLY A 258 -4.42 13.33 28.58
N GLU A 259 -4.54 14.52 29.18
CA GLU A 259 -3.74 15.70 28.84
C GLU A 259 -2.24 15.49 29.11
N GLY A 260 -1.89 14.94 30.28
CA GLY A 260 -0.50 14.68 30.66
C GLY A 260 0.17 13.66 29.74
N ASP A 261 -0.46 12.50 29.57
CA ASP A 261 0.05 11.41 28.73
C ASP A 261 0.17 11.84 27.26
N THR A 262 -0.79 12.62 26.74
CA THR A 262 -0.69 13.17 25.39
C THR A 262 0.44 14.18 25.26
N GLN A 263 0.67 15.03 26.28
CA GLN A 263 1.74 16.02 26.24
C GLN A 263 3.13 15.37 26.32
N GLU A 264 3.27 14.28 27.08
CA GLU A 264 4.49 13.47 27.11
C GLU A 264 4.87 12.97 25.71
N LEU A 265 3.92 12.43 24.94
CA LEU A 265 4.16 11.99 23.56
C LEU A 265 4.65 13.13 22.65
N TYR A 266 4.07 14.34 22.77
CA TYR A 266 4.57 15.52 22.04
C TYR A 266 6.02 15.87 22.41
N ASP A 267 6.35 15.80 23.70
CA ASP A 267 7.67 16.16 24.20
C ASP A 267 8.74 15.15 23.74
N GLU A 268 8.41 13.85 23.76
CA GLU A 268 9.24 12.78 23.21
C GLU A 268 9.50 12.95 21.71
N GLN A 269 8.45 13.22 20.92
CA GLN A 269 8.61 13.44 19.47
C GLN A 269 9.43 14.69 19.15
N SER A 270 9.30 15.74 19.96
CA SER A 270 10.15 16.92 19.87
C SER A 270 11.62 16.57 20.12
N GLU A 271 11.92 15.75 21.13
CA GLU A 271 13.29 15.27 21.38
C GLU A 271 13.83 14.42 20.24
N MET A 272 13.04 13.46 19.74
CA MET A 272 13.40 12.63 18.58
C MET A 272 13.74 13.48 17.35
N LYS A 273 12.92 14.49 17.03
CA LYS A 273 13.16 15.44 15.92
C LYS A 273 14.48 16.20 16.08
N ARG A 274 14.80 16.67 17.29
CA ARG A 274 16.09 17.33 17.54
C ARG A 274 17.28 16.39 17.32
N LEU A 275 17.17 15.14 17.77
CA LEU A 275 18.22 14.13 17.59
C LEU A 275 18.41 13.78 16.12
N LEU A 276 17.31 13.66 15.35
CA LEU A 276 17.36 13.46 13.90
C LEU A 276 18.17 14.55 13.20
N GLU A 277 17.94 15.83 13.51
CA GLU A 277 18.72 16.94 12.93
C GLU A 277 20.19 16.91 13.35
N GLN A 278 20.48 16.55 14.61
CA GLN A 278 21.86 16.42 15.08
C GLN A 278 22.61 15.31 14.34
N ILE A 279 21.99 14.12 14.19
CA ILE A 279 22.60 12.97 13.51
C ILE A 279 22.80 13.25 12.03
N LYS A 280 21.86 13.93 11.39
CA LYS A 280 21.93 14.32 9.97
C LYS A 280 23.17 15.17 9.64
N ALA A 281 23.72 15.89 10.61
CA ALA A 281 24.95 16.67 10.45
C ALA A 281 26.24 15.85 10.64
N ILE A 282 26.16 14.60 11.07
CA ILE A 282 27.30 13.72 11.34
C ILE A 282 27.59 12.87 10.09
N SER A 283 28.87 12.71 9.74
CA SER A 283 29.25 11.81 8.65
C SER A 283 28.89 10.37 8.99
N PRO A 284 28.28 9.58 8.08
CA PRO A 284 28.02 8.15 8.27
C PRO A 284 29.29 7.32 8.58
N SER A 285 30.48 7.84 8.25
CA SER A 285 31.76 7.20 8.54
C SER A 285 32.37 7.62 9.89
N ALA A 286 31.78 8.59 10.59
CA ALA A 286 32.28 9.06 11.88
C ALA A 286 32.00 8.00 12.97
N PRO A 287 32.95 7.74 13.89
CA PRO A 287 32.76 6.74 14.96
C PRO A 287 31.48 6.95 15.78
N GLU A 288 31.13 8.20 16.05
CA GLU A 288 29.98 8.57 16.86
C GLU A 288 28.62 8.41 16.15
N PHE A 289 28.59 8.25 14.81
CA PHE A 289 27.34 8.23 14.04
C PHE A 289 26.41 7.11 14.50
N LYS A 290 26.90 5.87 14.52
CA LYS A 290 26.10 4.70 14.94
C LYS A 290 25.72 4.76 16.41
N ASP A 291 26.54 5.36 17.26
CA ASP A 291 26.23 5.53 18.68
C ASP A 291 25.09 6.52 18.88
N ARG A 292 25.06 7.62 18.12
CA ARG A 292 23.94 8.56 18.13
C ARG A 292 22.68 7.96 17.54
N VAL A 293 22.79 7.17 16.47
CA VAL A 293 21.63 6.43 15.92
C VAL A 293 21.10 5.42 16.93
N ARG A 294 21.95 4.77 17.73
CA ARG A 294 21.50 3.85 18.80
C ARG A 294 20.73 4.60 19.89
N GLN A 295 21.21 5.76 20.32
CA GLN A 295 20.50 6.62 21.27
C GLN A 295 19.11 7.01 20.75
N LEU A 296 19.02 7.39 19.48
CA LEU A 296 17.74 7.67 18.83
C LEU A 296 16.84 6.42 18.80
N ALA A 297 17.39 5.25 18.46
CA ALA A 297 16.64 4.01 18.39
C ALA A 297 16.04 3.62 19.75
N ASP A 298 16.80 3.78 20.84
CA ASP A 298 16.33 3.48 22.19
C ASP A 298 15.12 4.36 22.55
N ILE A 299 15.21 5.67 22.31
CA ILE A 299 14.11 6.63 22.55
C ILE A 299 12.88 6.30 21.70
N VAL A 300 13.09 6.06 20.39
CA VAL A 300 11.99 5.70 19.48
C VAL A 300 11.31 4.41 19.92
N MET A 301 12.06 3.39 20.34
CA MET A 301 11.46 2.11 20.74
C MET A 301 10.75 2.17 22.10
N ASP A 302 11.20 3.02 23.01
CA ASP A 302 10.47 3.31 24.25
C ASP A 302 9.13 4.03 23.95
N HIS A 303 9.15 5.04 23.07
CA HIS A 303 7.95 5.74 22.59
C HIS A 303 6.96 4.78 21.92
N VAL A 304 7.44 3.98 20.96
CA VAL A 304 6.65 2.93 20.29
C VAL A 304 5.98 2.01 21.31
N ARG A 305 6.72 1.56 22.34
CA ARG A 305 6.17 0.70 23.39
C ARG A 305 5.06 1.43 24.17
N GLN A 306 5.24 2.70 24.50
CA GLN A 306 4.24 3.50 25.21
C GLN A 306 2.95 3.62 24.38
N GLU A 307 3.06 4.03 23.12
CA GLU A 307 1.89 4.18 22.25
C GLU A 307 1.17 2.84 22.03
N GLU A 308 1.89 1.78 21.69
CA GLU A 308 1.28 0.48 21.40
C GLU A 308 0.62 -0.15 22.63
N SER A 309 1.13 0.11 23.83
CA SER A 309 0.59 -0.45 25.07
C SER A 309 -0.54 0.38 25.68
N THR A 310 -0.48 1.71 25.54
CA THR A 310 -1.41 2.62 26.23
C THR A 310 -2.32 3.37 25.27
N LEU A 311 -1.76 4.09 24.28
CA LEU A 311 -2.51 4.88 23.32
C LEU A 311 -3.42 3.99 22.46
N PHE A 312 -2.90 2.88 21.94
CA PHE A 312 -3.68 1.96 21.11
C PHE A 312 -4.82 1.31 21.90
N ALA A 313 -4.59 1.03 23.19
CA ALA A 313 -5.65 0.54 24.07
C ALA A 313 -6.72 1.60 24.28
N ALA A 314 -6.33 2.87 24.50
CA ALA A 314 -7.27 3.98 24.63
C ALA A 314 -8.10 4.18 23.35
N ILE A 315 -7.47 4.16 22.17
CA ILE A 315 -8.17 4.26 20.88
C ILE A 315 -9.18 3.12 20.72
N ARG A 316 -8.76 1.87 20.95
CA ARG A 316 -9.64 0.68 20.84
C ARG A 316 -10.83 0.74 21.79
N ASN A 317 -10.65 1.31 22.99
CA ASN A 317 -11.71 1.37 23.99
C ASN A 317 -12.68 2.54 23.78
N ASN A 318 -12.33 3.53 22.94
CA ASN A 318 -13.11 4.77 22.79
C ASN A 318 -13.61 5.04 21.36
N LEU A 319 -13.08 4.35 20.35
CA LEU A 319 -13.47 4.55 18.95
C LEU A 319 -14.09 3.27 18.35
N SER A 320 -15.07 3.47 17.48
CA SER A 320 -15.60 2.42 16.61
C SER A 320 -14.64 2.09 15.46
N SER A 321 -14.83 0.94 14.81
CA SER A 321 -14.06 0.56 13.60
C SER A 321 -14.14 1.62 12.50
N GLU A 322 -15.33 2.17 12.22
CA GLU A 322 -15.48 3.22 11.22
C GLU A 322 -14.64 4.46 11.54
N GLN A 323 -14.57 4.85 12.82
CA GLN A 323 -13.75 5.99 13.25
C GLN A 323 -12.25 5.71 13.12
N THR A 324 -11.79 4.50 13.48
CA THR A 324 -10.37 4.15 13.39
C THR A 324 -9.91 3.99 11.94
N GLU A 325 -10.76 3.51 11.04
CA GLU A 325 -10.56 3.48 9.58
C GLU A 325 -10.51 4.89 8.98
N GLN A 326 -11.43 5.77 9.41
CA GLN A 326 -11.40 7.18 9.00
C GLN A 326 -10.10 7.86 9.44
N TRP A 327 -9.68 7.67 10.69
CA TRP A 327 -8.43 8.25 11.19
C TRP A 327 -7.21 7.68 10.47
N ALA A 328 -7.22 6.40 10.10
CA ALA A 328 -6.18 5.81 9.27
C ALA A 328 -6.06 6.51 7.92
N THR A 329 -7.20 6.82 7.29
CA THR A 329 -7.26 7.53 6.01
C THR A 329 -6.70 8.95 6.12
N GLU A 330 -7.09 9.68 7.16
CA GLU A 330 -6.60 11.04 7.40
C GLU A 330 -5.10 11.07 7.74
N PHE A 331 -4.64 10.12 8.56
CA PHE A 331 -3.23 9.94 8.89
C PHE A 331 -2.39 9.63 7.64
N LYS A 332 -2.85 8.70 6.79
CA LYS A 332 -2.21 8.40 5.50
C LYS A 332 -2.10 9.63 4.60
N ALA A 333 -3.16 10.45 4.53
CA ALA A 333 -3.17 11.67 3.75
C ALA A 333 -2.17 12.72 4.29
N ALA A 334 -2.13 12.93 5.60
CA ALA A 334 -1.16 13.82 6.25
C ALA A 334 0.28 13.36 5.96
N LYS A 335 0.56 12.06 6.18
CA LYS A 335 1.87 11.48 5.84
C LYS A 335 2.26 11.67 4.38
N SER A 336 1.35 11.40 3.45
CA SER A 336 1.63 11.57 2.01
C SER A 336 2.03 13.01 1.69
N LYS A 337 1.30 14.00 2.21
CA LYS A 337 1.61 15.43 2.06
C LYS A 337 2.99 15.78 2.64
N ILE A 338 3.32 15.27 3.82
CA ILE A 338 4.62 15.49 4.46
C ILE A 338 5.75 14.82 3.66
N GLN A 339 5.56 13.59 3.19
CA GLN A 339 6.52 12.87 2.37
C GLN A 339 6.79 13.59 1.04
N GLN A 340 5.75 14.14 0.40
CA GLN A 340 5.92 14.99 -0.79
C GLN A 340 6.75 16.24 -0.48
N ARG A 341 6.47 16.91 0.65
CA ARG A 341 7.24 18.08 1.11
C ARG A 341 8.72 17.73 1.35
N LEU A 342 9.00 16.64 2.04
CA LEU A 342 10.35 16.15 2.32
C LEU A 342 11.07 15.71 1.03
N GLY A 343 10.36 15.09 0.09
CA GLY A 343 10.89 14.72 -1.23
C GLY A 343 11.22 15.92 -2.11
N GLY A 344 10.34 16.93 -2.12
CA GLY A 344 10.54 18.17 -2.89
C GLY A 344 11.72 19.00 -2.39
N GLN A 345 11.93 19.06 -1.07
CA GLN A 345 13.09 19.72 -0.46
C GLN A 345 14.42 19.09 -0.91
N ALA A 346 14.46 17.78 -1.19
CA ALA A 346 15.65 17.13 -1.72
C ALA A 346 15.96 17.54 -3.18
N THR A 347 14.94 17.91 -3.97
CA THR A 347 15.12 18.40 -5.35
C THR A 347 15.38 19.91 -5.44
N GLY A 348 14.96 20.69 -4.42
CA GLY A 348 15.02 22.15 -4.44
C GLY A 348 16.37 22.78 -4.09
N ALA A 349 17.35 22.02 -3.58
CA ALA A 349 18.65 22.55 -3.17
C ALA A 349 19.68 22.71 -4.32
N GLY A 350 19.21 22.94 -5.55
CA GLY A 350 20.04 22.87 -6.76
C GLY A 350 19.84 23.97 -7.80
N VAL A 351 19.37 25.16 -7.42
CA VAL A 351 19.34 26.35 -8.31
C VAL A 351 20.14 27.49 -7.71
#